data_AF-A0A2W8F9Y3-F1
#
_entry.id   AF-A0A2W8F9Y3-F1
#
_cell.length_a   1.000
_cell.length_b   1.000
_cell.length_c   1.000
_cell.angle_alpha   90.00
_cell.angle_beta   90.00
_cell.angle_gamma   90.00
#
_symmetry.space_group_name_H-M   'P 1'
#
loop_
_entity.id
_entity.type
_entity.pdbx_description
1 polymer ?
#
loop_
_entity_poly.entity_id
_entity_poly.type
_entity_poly.pdbx_seq_one_letter_code
_entity_poly.pdbx_strand_id
1 'polypeptide(L)' 'RPTGLNPQLKTFQAVFRVTDESTRRWLEEFLSWHGGYRAFLWRPPKHNRTVRVVCREWSVTDNARYSDFSCTIEQVVN' A
#
# COMPACT_ATOMS: atom_id res chain seq x y z
N ARG A 1 14.31 19.02 -19.80
CA ARG A 1 15.51 18.73 -18.99
C ARG A 1 15.04 17.97 -17.76
N PRO A 2 15.40 16.69 -17.54
CA PRO A 2 15.06 16.07 -16.27
C PRO A 2 15.94 16.74 -15.21
N THR A 3 15.33 17.45 -14.28
CA THR A 3 16.01 18.00 -13.12
C THR A 3 16.44 16.80 -12.30
N GLY A 4 17.74 16.50 -12.27
CA GLY A 4 18.36 15.38 -11.57
C GLY A 4 18.28 15.51 -10.05
N LEU A 5 17.07 15.61 -9.52
CA LEU A 5 16.77 15.30 -8.13
C LEU A 5 16.58 13.79 -8.10
N ASN A 6 17.49 13.04 -7.47
CA ASN A 6 17.23 11.65 -7.12
C ASN A 6 16.24 11.69 -5.94
N PRO A 7 14.93 11.49 -6.15
CA PRO A 7 14.05 11.40 -5.00
C PRO A 7 14.46 10.11 -4.29
N GLN A 8 14.89 10.20 -3.03
CA GLN A 8 15.01 9.01 -2.18
C GLN A 8 13.60 8.47 -1.95
N LEU A 9 13.10 7.69 -2.91
CA LEU A 9 11.81 7.02 -2.86
C LEU A 9 11.86 6.01 -1.73
N LYS A 10 10.81 6.01 -0.91
CA LYS A 10 10.70 5.13 0.24
C LYS A 10 9.96 3.86 -0.14
N THR A 11 10.46 2.74 0.36
CA THR A 11 9.73 1.48 0.44
C THR A 11 9.23 1.30 1.86
N PHE A 12 7.97 0.91 2.00
CA PHE A 12 7.30 0.69 3.27
C PHE A 12 6.85 -0.77 3.34
N GLN A 13 7.16 -1.42 4.45
CA GLN A 13 6.58 -2.70 4.83
C GLN A 13 5.38 -2.39 5.72
N ALA A 14 4.17 -2.52 5.17
CA ALA A 14 2.93 -2.17 5.84
C ALA A 14 2.10 -3.43 6.11
N VAL A 15 1.51 -3.50 7.31
CA VAL A 15 0.53 -4.53 7.65
C VAL A 15 -0.79 -3.85 7.95
N PHE A 16 -1.82 -4.16 7.17
CA PHE A 16 -3.19 -3.71 7.42
C PHE A 16 -3.96 -4.85 8.06
N ARG A 17 -4.32 -4.67 9.34
CA ARG A 17 -5.18 -5.60 10.06
C ARG A 17 -6.63 -5.19 9.90
N VAL A 18 -7.46 -6.12 9.42
CA VAL A 18 -8.91 -5.92 9.23
C VAL A 18 -9.68 -6.97 10.03
N THR A 19 -10.72 -6.54 10.74
CA THR A 19 -11.52 -7.41 11.63
C THR A 19 -12.92 -7.70 11.09
N ASP A 20 -13.38 -6.96 10.09
CA ASP A 20 -14.70 -7.12 9.48
C ASP A 20 -14.60 -7.55 8.01
N GLU A 21 -15.54 -8.38 7.58
CA GLU A 21 -15.54 -8.99 6.25
C GLU A 21 -15.74 -7.96 5.13
N SER A 22 -16.53 -6.90 5.38
CA SER A 22 -16.73 -5.83 4.41
C SER A 22 -15.44 -5.10 4.06
N THR A 23 -14.66 -4.72 5.07
CA THR A 23 -13.38 -4.01 4.87
C THR A 23 -12.33 -4.95 4.30
N ARG A 24 -12.30 -6.22 4.73
CA ARG A 24 -11.44 -7.25 4.14
C ARG A 24 -11.68 -7.37 2.64
N ARG A 25 -12.93 -7.57 2.21
CA ARG A 25 -13.29 -7.69 0.80
C ARG A 25 -12.96 -6.42 0.02
N TRP A 26 -13.30 -5.26 0.57
CA TRP A 26 -12.99 -3.98 -0.07
C TRP A 26 -11.49 -3.79 -0.28
N LEU A 27 -10.66 -4.14 0.72
CA LEU A 27 -9.20 -3.98 0.62
C LEU A 27 -8.60 -4.94 -0.42
N GLU A 28 -9.06 -6.19 -0.46
CA GLU A 28 -8.65 -7.16 -1.49
C GLU A 28 -9.02 -6.65 -2.90
N GLU A 29 -10.25 -6.20 -3.10
CA GLU A 29 -10.71 -5.65 -4.37
C GLU A 29 -9.92 -4.38 -4.75
N PHE A 30 -9.63 -3.50 -3.79
CA PHE A 30 -8.81 -2.31 -3.98
C PHE A 30 -7.39 -2.67 -4.46
N LEU A 31 -6.70 -3.56 -3.76
CA LEU A 31 -5.35 -3.98 -4.11
C LEU A 31 -5.30 -4.69 -5.47
N SER A 32 -6.26 -5.58 -5.72
CA SER A 32 -6.42 -6.28 -7.00
C SER A 32 -6.68 -5.32 -8.16
N TRP A 33 -7.57 -4.35 -7.99
CA TRP A 33 -7.85 -3.33 -9.01
C TRP A 33 -6.60 -2.49 -9.33
N HIS A 34 -5.81 -2.17 -8.30
CA HIS A 34 -4.54 -1.46 -8.48
C HIS A 34 -3.45 -2.32 -9.14
N GLY A 35 -3.51 -3.64 -8.97
CA GLY A 35 -2.71 -4.64 -9.70
C GLY A 35 -1.20 -4.48 -9.56
N GLY A 36 -0.72 -3.80 -8.51
CA GLY A 36 0.70 -3.57 -8.24
C GLY A 36 1.43 -2.57 -9.14
N TYR A 37 0.74 -1.91 -10.08
CA TYR A 37 1.34 -0.86 -10.93
C TYR A 37 0.54 0.44 -10.95
N ARG A 38 -0.77 0.40 -10.67
CA ARG A 38 -1.57 1.63 -10.59
C ARG A 38 -1.31 2.31 -9.27
N ALA A 39 -0.84 3.55 -9.33
CA ALA A 39 -0.53 4.29 -8.12
C ALA A 39 -1.80 4.84 -7.43
N PHE A 40 -1.75 4.94 -6.10
CA PHE A 40 -2.74 5.58 -5.25
C PHE A 40 -2.09 6.55 -4.27
N LEU A 41 -2.92 7.39 -3.65
CA LEU A 41 -2.49 8.28 -2.59
C LEU A 41 -2.59 7.57 -1.24
N TRP A 42 -1.53 7.64 -0.46
CA TRP A 42 -1.46 7.04 0.87
C TRP A 42 -0.72 7.94 1.84
N ARG A 43 -1.15 7.95 3.11
CA ARG A 43 -0.47 8.65 4.20
C ARG A 43 0.11 7.60 5.15
N PRO A 44 1.42 7.29 5.04
CA PRO A 44 2.03 6.27 5.87
C PRO A 44 1.91 6.63 7.36
N PRO A 45 1.74 5.65 8.25
CA PRO A 45 1.89 5.87 9.68
C PRO A 45 3.23 6.54 9.98
N LYS A 46 3.24 7.46 10.96
CA LYS A 46 4.43 8.24 11.36
C LYS A 46 4.96 9.23 10.30
N HIS A 47 4.30 9.35 9.14
CA HIS A 47 4.63 10.34 8.12
C HIS A 47 3.51 11.38 8.01
N ASN A 48 3.85 12.66 8.20
CA ASN A 48 2.87 13.75 8.15
C ASN A 48 2.55 14.22 6.73
N ARG A 49 2.70 13.35 5.73
CA ARG A 49 2.55 13.69 4.30
C ARG A 49 1.88 12.56 3.53
N THR A 50 0.93 12.93 2.68
CA THR A 50 0.37 12.03 1.66
C THR A 50 1.37 11.89 0.52
N VAL A 51 1.68 10.65 0.17
CA VAL A 51 2.59 10.28 -0.92
C VAL A 51 1.85 9.45 -1.97
N ARG A 52 2.34 9.47 -3.20
CA ARG A 52 1.86 8.60 -4.27
C ARG A 52 2.66 7.30 -4.24
N VAL A 53 1.97 6.17 -4.19
CA VAL A 53 2.58 4.84 -3.98
C VAL A 53 1.94 3.78 -4.87
N VAL A 54 2.64 2.67 -5.03
CA VAL A 54 2.09 1.39 -5.54
C VAL A 54 2.28 0.31 -4.48
N CYS A 55 1.39 -0.67 -4.43
CA CYS A 55 1.56 -1.88 -3.61
C CYS A 55 2.00 -3.03 -4.52
N ARG A 56 3.31 -3.25 -4.68
CA ARG A 56 3.87 -4.19 -5.67
C ARG A 56 3.41 -5.62 -5.46
N GLU A 57 3.36 -5.99 -4.20
CA GLU A 57 3.05 -7.33 -3.76
C GLU A 57 2.32 -7.24 -2.42
N TRP A 58 1.33 -8.11 -2.24
CA TRP A 58 0.70 -8.32 -0.95
C TRP A 58 0.45 -9.81 -0.72
N SER A 59 0.39 -10.18 0.55
CA SER A 59 -0.10 -11.48 0.99
C SER A 59 -1.13 -11.30 2.09
N VAL A 60 -2.06 -12.26 2.18
CA VAL A 60 -3.12 -12.26 3.19
C VAL A 60 -2.93 -13.43 4.12
N THR A 61 -2.83 -13.15 5.41
CA THR A 61 -2.82 -14.16 6.46
C THR A 61 -4.12 -14.09 7.24
N ASP A 62 -4.93 -15.12 7.09
CA ASP A 62 -6.21 -15.25 7.79
C ASP A 62 -6.02 -15.84 9.19
N ASN A 63 -6.44 -15.07 10.19
CA ASN A 63 -6.49 -15.49 11.59
C ASN A 63 -7.95 -15.64 12.01
N ALA A 64 -8.19 -16.33 13.14
CA ALA A 64 -9.54 -16.61 13.62
C ALA A 64 -10.43 -15.38 13.87
N ARG A 65 -9.85 -14.18 14.02
CA ARG A 65 -10.59 -12.93 14.33
C ARG A 65 -10.31 -11.77 13.37
N TYR A 66 -9.30 -11.89 12.52
CA TYR A 66 -8.84 -10.80 11.67
C TYR A 66 -8.00 -11.36 10.52
N SER A 67 -7.85 -10.57 9.47
CA SER A 67 -6.92 -10.83 8.39
C SER A 67 -5.81 -9.78 8.40
N ASP A 68 -4.58 -10.21 8.21
CA ASP A 68 -3.43 -9.31 8.04
C ASP A 68 -3.02 -9.28 6.56
N PHE A 69 -3.09 -8.09 5.96
CA PHE A 69 -2.59 -7.83 4.62
C PHE A 69 -1.16 -7.27 4.74
N SER A 70 -0.19 -8.09 4.38
CA SER A 70 1.23 -7.69 4.39
C SER A 70 1.61 -7.17 3.02
N CYS A 71 1.92 -5.88 2.93
CA CYS A 71 2.09 -5.15 1.68
C CYS A 71 3.51 -4.56 1.56
N THR A 72 4.13 -4.77 0.39
CA THR A 72 5.31 -4.00 -0.03
C THR A 72 4.88 -2.77 -0.81
N ILE A 73 4.93 -1.61 -0.17
CA ILE A 73 4.47 -0.33 -0.74
C ILE A 73 5.68 0.51 -1.16
N GLU A 74 5.72 0.93 -2.41
CA GLU A 74 6.78 1.76 -2.97
C GLU A 74 6.25 3.14 -3.33
N GLN A 75 6.95 4.18 -2.88
CA GLN A 75 6.69 5.54 -3.35
C GLN A 75 7.10 5.69 -4.82
N VAL A 76 6.26 6.36 -5.61
CA VAL A 76 6.52 6.64 -7.02
C VAL A 76 6.41 8.15 -7.31
N VAL A 77 7.10 8.59 -8.36
CA VAL A 77 6.95 9.94 -8.92
C VAL A 77 5.78 10.00 -9.90
N ASN A 78 5.32 11.22 -10.20
CA ASN A 78 4.31 11.47 -11.25
C ASN A 78 4.94 11.41 -12.64
#